data_AF-A0A8T3RQ60-F1
#
_entry.id   AF-A0A8T3RQ60-F1
#
_cell.length_a   1.000
_cell.length_b   1.000
_cell.length_c   1.000
_cell.angle_alpha   90.00
_cell.angle_beta   90.00
_cell.angle_gamma   90.00
#
_symmetry.space_group_name_H-M   'P 1'
#
loop_
_entity.id
_entity.type
_entity.pdbx_description
1 polymer ?
#
loop_
_entity_poly.entity_id
_entity_poly.type
_entity_poly.pdbx_seq_one_letter_code
_entity_poly.pdbx_strand_id
1 'polypeptide(L)'
;MRRFIIFASLIFCAGAEAADTIEVRIEGLEDELEENVRAFLSIVARSEEQADQEDGEPLSDQAIRRLHRQAPEEIRRALQPFGFYSPAIETNLESGDGIWIATYEVNAGAPTRLDHVEIRVEG
;
A
#
# COMPACT_ATOMS: atom_id res chain seq x y z
N MET A 1 -41.65 34.03 -43.03
CA MET A 1 -40.37 34.57 -42.52
C MET A 1 -39.73 33.51 -41.64
N ARG A 2 -38.54 33.02 -42.02
CA ARG A 2 -37.78 31.94 -41.39
C ARG A 2 -37.19 32.45 -40.08
N ARG A 3 -37.41 31.77 -38.94
CA ARG A 3 -36.65 31.99 -37.71
C ARG A 3 -35.70 30.81 -37.53
N PHE A 4 -34.44 31.09 -37.81
CA PHE A 4 -33.28 30.21 -37.65
C PHE A 4 -32.86 30.16 -36.16
N ILE A 5 -32.54 28.94 -35.66
CA ILE A 5 -31.35 28.50 -34.88
C ILE A 5 -30.88 29.46 -33.77
N ILE A 6 -30.68 29.06 -32.50
CA ILE A 6 -29.42 28.47 -31.98
C ILE A 6 -29.67 27.46 -30.85
N PHE A 7 -29.24 26.23 -31.07
CA PHE A 7 -29.06 25.16 -30.09
C PHE A 7 -27.61 25.27 -29.59
N ALA A 8 -27.39 25.80 -28.39
CA ALA A 8 -26.05 25.91 -27.81
C ALA A 8 -25.84 24.74 -26.84
N SER A 9 -25.41 23.60 -27.38
CA SER A 9 -24.90 22.49 -26.58
C SER A 9 -23.52 22.85 -26.06
N LEU A 10 -23.45 23.25 -24.78
CA LEU A 10 -22.21 23.27 -24.01
C LEU A 10 -21.80 21.81 -23.75
N ILE A 11 -20.87 21.32 -24.57
CA ILE A 11 -20.08 20.12 -24.30
C ILE A 11 -19.18 20.46 -23.12
N PHE A 12 -19.60 20.03 -21.93
CA PHE A 12 -18.76 20.02 -20.73
C PHE A 12 -17.72 18.93 -20.93
N CYS A 13 -16.49 19.33 -21.26
CA CYS A 13 -15.34 18.44 -21.29
C CYS A 13 -15.06 18.05 -19.83
N ALA A 14 -15.48 16.85 -19.43
CA ALA A 14 -15.01 16.24 -18.19
C ALA A 14 -13.49 16.06 -18.34
N GLY A 15 -12.71 16.86 -17.60
CA GLY A 15 -11.31 16.57 -17.39
C GLY A 15 -11.25 15.29 -16.58
N ALA A 16 -10.73 14.22 -17.17
CA ALA A 16 -10.26 13.08 -16.39
C ALA A 16 -9.01 13.58 -15.64
N GLU A 17 -9.19 14.05 -14.41
CA GLU A 17 -8.05 14.15 -13.50
C GLU A 17 -7.60 12.71 -13.23
N ALA A 18 -6.40 12.39 -13.70
CA ALA A 18 -5.79 11.11 -13.42
C ALA A 18 -5.63 11.02 -11.89
N ALA A 19 -6.42 10.16 -11.27
CA ALA A 19 -6.28 9.86 -9.85
C ALA A 19 -4.89 9.26 -9.63
N ASP A 20 -4.12 9.85 -8.71
CA ASP A 20 -2.81 9.33 -8.34
C ASP A 20 -2.99 7.90 -7.83
N THR A 21 -2.58 6.94 -8.65
CA THR A 21 -2.70 5.51 -8.35
C THR A 21 -1.42 5.07 -7.65
N ILE A 22 -1.53 4.19 -6.67
CA ILE A 22 -0.38 3.64 -5.99
C ILE A 22 -0.22 2.14 -6.28
N GLU A 23 0.96 1.78 -6.75
CA GLU A 23 1.39 0.40 -6.92
C GLU A 23 2.31 0.01 -5.76
N VAL A 24 2.09 -1.17 -5.19
CA VAL A 24 2.88 -1.68 -4.07
C VAL A 24 3.56 -2.99 -4.45
N ARG A 25 4.90 -2.97 -4.42
CA ARG A 25 5.78 -4.11 -4.69
C ARG A 25 6.46 -4.57 -3.41
N ILE A 26 6.37 -5.88 -3.12
CA ILE A 26 7.00 -6.52 -1.97
C ILE A 26 7.88 -7.62 -2.54
N GLU A 27 9.17 -7.59 -2.24
CA GLU A 27 10.16 -8.48 -2.86
C GLU A 27 11.04 -9.14 -1.78
N GLY A 28 11.60 -10.31 -2.09
CA GLY A 28 12.55 -11.02 -1.21
C GLY A 28 11.92 -11.93 -0.15
N LEU A 29 10.60 -12.14 -0.20
CA LEU A 29 9.86 -13.06 0.67
C LEU A 29 9.35 -14.28 -0.11
N GLU A 30 9.14 -15.38 0.61
CA GLU A 30 8.37 -16.53 0.10
C GLU A 30 6.87 -16.20 0.11
N ASP A 31 6.10 -16.86 -0.76
CA ASP A 31 4.68 -16.55 -1.02
C ASP A 31 3.84 -16.38 0.26
N GLU A 32 3.94 -17.30 1.23
CA GLU A 32 3.17 -17.23 2.49
C GLU A 32 3.52 -15.98 3.33
N LEU A 33 4.80 -15.62 3.37
CA LEU A 33 5.26 -14.43 4.11
C LEU A 33 4.88 -13.16 3.36
N GLU A 34 4.98 -13.14 2.03
CA GLU A 34 4.57 -12.00 1.21
C GLU A 34 3.09 -11.73 1.38
N GLU A 35 2.23 -12.75 1.26
CA GLU A 35 0.78 -12.63 1.41
C GLU A 35 0.40 -12.05 2.78
N ASN A 36 1.01 -12.56 3.85
CA ASN A 36 0.77 -12.06 5.19
C ASN A 36 1.26 -10.60 5.36
N VAL A 37 2.43 -10.25 4.81
CA VAL A 37 2.92 -8.86 4.83
C VAL A 37 2.00 -7.93 4.05
N ARG A 38 1.56 -8.36 2.86
CA ARG A 38 0.64 -7.62 2.00
C ARG A 38 -0.67 -7.30 2.71
N ALA A 39 -1.27 -8.30 3.36
CA ALA A 39 -2.51 -8.14 4.11
C ALA A 39 -2.38 -7.21 5.34
N PHE A 40 -1.16 -7.02 5.85
CA PHE A 40 -0.90 -6.22 7.04
C PHE A 40 -0.58 -4.74 6.73
N LEU A 41 -0.24 -4.44 5.47
CA LEU A 41 0.24 -3.13 5.04
C LEU A 41 -0.92 -2.15 4.82
N SER A 42 -0.93 -1.06 5.59
CA SER A 42 -1.96 -0.02 5.46
C SER A 42 -1.94 0.64 4.08
N ILE A 43 -0.78 0.71 3.44
CA ILE A 43 -0.62 1.29 2.09
C ILE A 43 -1.29 0.42 1.01
N VAL A 44 -1.26 -0.91 1.17
CA VAL A 44 -1.96 -1.85 0.29
C VAL A 44 -3.46 -1.72 0.48
N ALA A 45 -3.93 -1.80 1.73
CA ALA A 45 -5.36 -1.65 2.03
C ALA A 45 -5.94 -0.35 1.45
N ARG A 46 -5.21 0.77 1.54
CA ARG A 46 -5.64 2.05 0.97
C ARG A 46 -5.58 2.09 -0.55
N SER A 47 -4.63 1.39 -1.17
CA SER A 47 -4.56 1.25 -2.63
C SER A 47 -5.77 0.47 -3.17
N GLU A 48 -6.17 -0.59 -2.49
CA GLU A 48 -7.30 -1.44 -2.86
C GLU A 48 -8.64 -0.72 -2.62
N GLU A 49 -8.79 -0.05 -1.47
CA GLU A 49 -9.97 0.79 -1.18
C GLU A 49 -10.19 1.88 -2.24
N GLN A 50 -9.11 2.46 -2.79
CA GLN A 50 -9.20 3.44 -3.88
C GLN A 50 -9.60 2.78 -5.21
N ALA A 51 -9.03 1.62 -5.53
CA ALA A 51 -9.31 0.92 -6.78
C ALA A 51 -10.75 0.38 -6.87
N ASP A 52 -11.35 0.00 -5.74
CA ASP A 52 -12.71 -0.54 -5.66
C ASP A 52 -13.81 0.54 -5.75
N GLN A 53 -13.48 1.82 -5.57
CA GLN A 53 -14.44 2.92 -5.59
C GLN A 53 -14.50 3.59 -6.97
N GLU A 54 -15.67 3.59 -7.61
CA GLU A 54 -15.89 4.26 -8.91
C GLU A 54 -15.58 5.77 -8.85
N ASP A 55 -15.76 6.41 -7.68
CA ASP A 55 -15.45 7.82 -7.38
C ASP A 55 -14.39 7.96 -6.26
N GLY A 56 -13.51 6.97 -6.08
CA GLY A 56 -12.52 6.98 -5.00
C GLY A 56 -11.62 8.22 -5.05
N GLU A 57 -11.68 9.06 -4.02
CA GLU A 57 -10.80 10.22 -3.94
C GLU A 57 -9.33 9.76 -3.92
N PRO A 58 -8.47 10.27 -4.81
CA PRO A 58 -7.06 9.90 -4.83
C PRO A 58 -6.40 10.21 -3.49
N LEU A 59 -5.55 9.30 -3.03
CA LEU A 59 -4.75 9.55 -1.84
C LEU A 59 -3.84 10.76 -2.08
N SER A 60 -3.94 11.76 -1.21
CA SER A 60 -2.97 12.87 -1.23
C SER A 60 -1.52 12.38 -1.10
N ASP A 61 -0.58 13.07 -1.74
CA ASP A 61 0.87 12.82 -1.60
C ASP A 61 1.30 12.69 -0.12
N GLN A 62 0.72 13.51 0.76
CA GLN A 62 1.03 13.48 2.18
C GLN A 62 0.55 12.17 2.82
N ALA A 63 -0.63 11.69 2.45
CA ALA A 63 -1.15 10.41 2.91
C ALA A 63 -0.27 9.26 2.42
N ILE A 64 0.10 9.25 1.14
CA ILE A 64 0.97 8.23 0.55
C ILE A 64 2.33 8.19 1.27
N ARG A 65 3.01 9.33 1.39
CA ARG A 65 4.30 9.41 2.10
C ARG A 65 4.20 9.01 3.56
N ARG A 66 3.07 9.30 4.23
CA ARG A 66 2.82 8.87 5.61
C ARG A 66 2.67 7.36 5.70
N LEU A 67 1.84 6.75 4.85
CA LEU A 67 1.65 5.30 4.79
C LEU A 67 2.97 4.58 4.47
N HIS A 68 3.73 5.12 3.50
CA HIS A 68 5.04 4.58 3.15
C HIS A 68 6.02 4.59 4.33
N ARG A 69 6.05 5.66 5.15
CA ARG A 69 6.88 5.71 6.37
C ARG A 69 6.43 4.72 7.45
N GLN A 70 5.17 4.30 7.44
CA GLN A 70 4.64 3.31 8.40
C GLN A 70 4.97 1.87 7.99
N ALA A 71 5.07 1.62 6.69
CA ALA A 71 5.25 0.29 6.13
C ALA A 71 6.41 -0.53 6.74
N PRO A 72 7.62 0.00 7.01
CA PRO A 72 8.67 -0.81 7.64
C PRO A 72 8.27 -1.44 8.97
N GLU A 73 7.56 -0.71 9.83
CA GLU A 73 7.10 -1.21 11.13
C GLU A 73 5.90 -2.16 11.00
N GLU A 74 5.08 -2.00 9.95
CA GLU A 74 4.02 -2.94 9.62
C GLU A 74 4.61 -4.26 9.12
N ILE A 75 5.59 -4.22 8.21
CA ILE A 75 6.31 -5.39 7.71
C ILE A 75 6.98 -6.15 8.87
N ARG A 76 7.68 -5.45 9.77
CA ARG A 76 8.30 -6.07 10.95
C ARG A 76 7.27 -6.81 11.80
N ARG A 77 6.13 -6.19 12.09
CA ARG A 77 5.08 -6.81 12.91
C ARG A 77 4.43 -7.99 12.20
N ALA A 78 4.21 -7.88 10.89
CA ALA A 78 3.65 -8.96 10.08
C ALA A 78 4.54 -10.21 10.11
N LEU A 79 5.87 -10.04 10.14
CA LEU A 79 6.82 -11.16 10.14
C LEU A 79 7.07 -11.79 11.53
N GLN A 80 6.73 -11.12 12.62
CA GLN A 80 6.95 -11.61 13.99
C GLN A 80 6.27 -12.95 14.31
N PRO A 81 5.02 -13.23 13.91
CA PRO A 81 4.36 -14.53 14.15
C PRO A 81 5.10 -15.71 13.54
N PHE A 82 5.92 -15.46 12.51
CA PHE A 82 6.74 -16.47 11.83
C PHE A 82 8.17 -16.57 12.40
N GLY A 83 8.46 -15.83 13.47
CA GLY A 83 9.74 -15.87 14.18
C GLY A 83 10.79 -14.89 13.65
N PHE A 84 10.47 -14.01 12.70
CA PHE A 84 11.41 -13.04 12.16
C PHE A 84 11.30 -11.69 12.89
N TYR A 85 12.17 -11.49 13.89
CA TYR A 85 12.14 -10.27 14.72
C TYR A 85 13.06 -9.15 14.26
N SER A 86 13.99 -9.43 13.33
CA SER A 86 14.97 -8.44 12.86
C SER A 86 15.18 -8.52 11.35
N PRO A 87 14.12 -8.39 10.53
CA PRO A 87 14.25 -8.35 9.09
C PRO A 87 14.98 -7.07 8.66
N ALA A 88 15.83 -7.19 7.64
CA ALA A 88 16.35 -6.03 6.91
C ALA A 88 15.31 -5.63 5.86
N ILE A 89 14.99 -4.34 5.80
CA ILE A 89 13.94 -3.80 4.93
C ILE A 89 14.50 -2.56 4.25
N GLU A 90 14.60 -2.58 2.94
CA GLU A 90 14.90 -1.42 2.11
C GLU A 90 13.62 -0.90 1.49
N THR A 91 13.45 0.42 1.51
CA THR A 91 12.20 1.07 1.07
C THR A 91 12.49 2.13 0.05
N ASN A 92 11.76 2.10 -1.05
CA ASN A 92 11.81 3.13 -2.08
C ASN A 92 10.40 3.63 -2.40
N LEU A 93 10.28 4.93 -2.66
CA LEU A 93 9.02 5.57 -3.06
C LEU A 93 9.30 6.51 -4.23
N GLU A 94 8.77 6.14 -5.38
CA GLU A 94 8.88 6.92 -6.61
C GLU A 94 7.52 7.48 -7.01
N SER A 95 7.52 8.64 -7.65
CA SER A 95 6.33 9.30 -8.18
C SER A 95 6.62 9.79 -9.60
N GLY A 96 5.79 9.41 -10.56
CA GLY A 96 5.91 9.82 -11.96
C GLY A 96 4.62 9.55 -12.74
N ASP A 97 4.29 10.43 -13.68
CA ASP A 97 3.13 10.30 -14.57
C ASP A 97 1.78 10.03 -13.86
N GLY A 98 1.60 10.59 -12.65
CA GLY A 98 0.39 10.39 -11.84
C GLY A 98 0.31 9.00 -11.18
N ILE A 99 1.45 8.32 -11.03
CA ILE A 99 1.55 7.01 -10.41
C ILE A 99 2.63 7.03 -9.34
N TRP A 100 2.31 6.46 -8.19
CA TRP A 100 3.22 6.19 -7.10
C TRP A 100 3.64 4.73 -7.12
N ILE A 101 4.94 4.46 -6.98
CA ILE A 101 5.47 3.11 -6.89
C ILE A 101 6.18 2.99 -5.55
N ALA A 102 5.60 2.22 -4.63
CA ALA A 102 6.19 1.87 -3.35
C ALA A 102 6.82 0.49 -3.45
N THR A 103 8.14 0.41 -3.30
CA THR A 103 8.90 -0.85 -3.35
C THR A 103 9.47 -1.16 -1.98
N TYR A 104 9.26 -2.39 -1.52
CA TYR A 104 9.75 -2.92 -0.25
C TYR A 104 10.57 -4.18 -0.51
N GLU A 105 11.89 -4.06 -0.46
CA GLU A 105 12.79 -5.20 -0.53
C GLU A 105 13.04 -5.72 0.89
N VAL A 106 12.60 -6.94 1.16
CA VAL A 106 12.59 -7.52 2.49
C VAL A 106 13.47 -8.75 2.53
N ASN A 107 14.42 -8.76 3.46
CA ASN A 107 15.17 -9.95 3.83
C ASN A 107 14.79 -10.33 5.27
N ALA A 108 14.02 -11.42 5.39
CA ALA A 108 13.55 -11.93 6.68
C ALA A 108 14.69 -12.41 7.60
N GLY A 109 15.84 -12.81 7.02
CA GLY A 109 16.95 -13.41 7.73
C GLY A 109 16.64 -14.82 8.26
N ALA A 110 17.40 -15.27 9.26
CA ALA A 110 17.12 -16.54 9.93
C ALA A 110 16.02 -16.35 10.99
N PRO A 111 15.07 -17.29 11.13
CA PRO A 111 14.03 -17.20 12.15
C PRO A 111 14.64 -17.35 13.55
N THR A 112 14.20 -16.53 14.48
CA THR A 112 14.55 -16.64 15.90
C THR A 112 13.94 -17.92 16.46
N ARG A 113 14.76 -18.76 17.09
CA ARG A 113 14.32 -19.98 17.76
C ARG A 113 14.11 -19.71 19.25
N LEU A 114 13.00 -20.22 19.80
CA LEU A 114 12.78 -20.24 21.24
C LEU A 114 13.72 -21.29 21.87
N ASP A 115 14.57 -20.86 22.81
CA ASP A 115 15.52 -21.73 23.51
C ASP A 115 14.95 -22.27 24.84
N HIS A 116 14.20 -21.43 25.56
CA HIS A 116 13.64 -21.81 26.86
C HIS A 116 12.28 -21.15 27.10
N VAL A 117 11.31 -21.92 27.62
CA VAL A 117 10.00 -21.44 28.04
C VAL A 117 9.78 -21.87 29.50
N GLU A 118 9.81 -20.92 30.43
CA GLU A 118 9.42 -21.16 31.83
C GLU A 118 7.95 -20.77 32.02
N ILE A 119 7.12 -21.72 32.43
CA ILE A 119 5.71 -21.48 32.77
C ILE A 119 5.54 -21.74 34.27
N ARG A 120 5.16 -20.70 35.03
CA ARG A 120 4.83 -20.81 36.45
C ARG A 120 3.35 -20.59 36.65
N VAL A 121 2.70 -21.54 37.32
CA VAL A 121 1.29 -21.45 37.73
C VAL A 121 1.25 -21.36 39.25
N GLU A 122 0.68 -20.27 39.76
CA GLU A 122 0.45 -20.06 41.20
C GLU A 122 -1.06 -20.18 41.47
N GLY A 123 -1.42 -20.77 42.62
CA GLY A 123 -2.80 -21.06 43.03
C GLY A 123 -3.08 -20.64 44.46
#